data_AF-A0AAJ6D3Q3-F1
#
_entry.id   AF-A0AAJ6D3Q3-F1
#
_cell.length_a   1.000
_cell.length_b   1.000
_cell.length_c   1.000
_cell.angle_alpha   90.00
_cell.angle_beta   90.00
_cell.angle_gamma   90.00
#
_symmetry.space_group_name_H-M   'P 1'
#
loop_
_entity.id
_entity.type
_entity.pdbx_description
1 polymer ?
#
loop_
_entity_poly.entity_id
_entity_poly.type
_entity_poly.pdbx_seq_one_letter_code
_entity_poly.pdbx_strand_id
1 'polypeptide(L)'
;MEALKAASFGSGRRQTARIFQNSWRKTGRKATRALSECHAEAHTDQFHELRKRSQDCWMHHALLRDIWSAAMHAKQLEAKALVDVLGRYLDLSILSEVTDREPHLFNGSDDRARLLEAIISRQQSARQEALTKARWIFFG
;
A
#
# COMPACT_ATOMS: atom_id res chain seq x y z
N MET A 1 -1.71 -14.67 12.88
CA MET A 1 -0.30 -15.08 13.02
C MET A 1 -0.13 -16.45 13.71
N GLU A 2 -1.14 -17.00 14.39
CA GLU A 2 -1.09 -18.37 14.94
C GLU A 2 -0.82 -19.45 13.89
N ALA A 3 -1.40 -19.32 12.69
CA ALA A 3 -1.23 -20.31 11.61
C ALA A 3 0.23 -20.51 11.14
N LEU A 4 1.13 -19.55 11.41
CA LEU A 4 2.55 -19.66 11.06
C LEU A 4 3.42 -20.23 12.18
N LYS A 5 2.93 -20.29 13.43
CA LYS A 5 3.70 -20.86 14.55
C LYS A 5 3.90 -22.38 14.38
N ALA A 6 2.99 -23.04 13.67
CA ALA A 6 3.08 -24.46 13.34
C ALA A 6 3.82 -24.75 12.02
N ALA A 7 4.23 -23.72 11.28
CA ALA A 7 4.92 -23.88 10.01
C ALA A 7 6.39 -24.26 10.25
N SER A 8 6.70 -25.55 10.15
CA SER A 8 8.08 -26.04 10.09
C SER A 8 8.58 -25.98 8.65
N PHE A 9 9.60 -25.17 8.39
CA PHE A 9 10.35 -25.29 7.15
C PHE A 9 11.26 -26.50 7.29
N GLY A 10 10.96 -27.61 6.61
CA GLY A 10 11.76 -28.85 6.60
C GLY A 10 13.16 -28.71 5.97
N SER A 11 13.73 -27.50 5.97
CA SER A 11 15.01 -27.13 5.40
C SER A 11 15.93 -26.59 6.50
N GLY A 12 17.24 -26.84 6.40
CA GLY A 12 18.18 -26.33 7.39
C GLY A 12 18.22 -24.79 7.43
N ARG A 13 18.59 -24.20 8.57
CA ARG A 13 18.61 -22.74 8.83
C ARG A 13 19.14 -21.89 7.66
N ARG A 14 20.22 -22.32 6.99
CA ARG A 14 20.81 -21.60 5.83
C ARG A 14 19.87 -21.53 4.62
N GLN A 15 19.18 -22.63 4.33
CA GLN A 15 18.25 -22.68 3.20
C GLN A 15 17.01 -21.83 3.48
N THR A 16 16.47 -21.90 4.70
CA THR A 16 15.35 -21.05 5.13
C THR A 16 15.70 -19.57 5.03
N ALA A 17 16.88 -19.17 5.54
CA ALA A 17 17.37 -17.80 5.42
C ALA A 17 17.49 -17.34 3.96
N ARG A 18 17.95 -18.23 3.07
CA ARG A 18 18.06 -17.94 1.63
C ARG A 18 16.69 -17.76 0.96
N ILE A 19 15.69 -18.55 1.35
CA ILE A 19 14.30 -18.39 0.87
C ILE A 19 13.75 -17.02 1.30
N PHE A 20 13.90 -16.65 2.57
CA PHE A 20 13.46 -15.35 3.07
C PHE A 20 14.17 -14.18 2.35
N GLN A 21 15.50 -14.25 2.23
CA GLN A 21 16.28 -13.22 1.52
C GLN A 21 15.83 -13.06 0.06
N ASN A 22 15.60 -14.17 -0.65
CA ASN A 22 15.13 -14.14 -2.03
C ASN A 22 13.72 -13.57 -2.15
N SER A 23 12.82 -13.98 -1.25
CA SER A 23 11.45 -13.46 -1.18
C SER A 23 11.44 -11.96 -0.91
N TRP A 24 12.21 -11.49 0.07
CA TRP A 24 12.39 -10.08 0.40
C TRP A 24 12.84 -9.26 -0.80
N ARG A 25 13.94 -9.67 -1.46
CA ARG A 25 14.46 -8.99 -2.66
C ARG A 25 13.43 -8.95 -3.79
N LYS A 26 12.67 -10.03 -3.97
CA LYS A 26 11.62 -10.10 -5.00
C LYS A 26 10.50 -9.10 -4.69
N THR A 27 10.01 -9.07 -3.46
CA THR A 27 8.94 -8.16 -3.04
C THR A 27 9.40 -6.70 -3.12
N GLY A 28 10.62 -6.39 -2.64
CA GLY A 28 11.20 -5.06 -2.75
C GLY A 28 11.28 -4.56 -4.19
N ARG A 29 11.81 -5.36 -5.13
CA ARG A 29 11.86 -5.00 -6.56
C ARG A 29 10.48 -4.73 -7.15
N LYS A 30 9.46 -5.51 -6.77
CA LYS A 30 8.09 -5.28 -7.23
C LYS A 30 7.51 -3.99 -6.66
N ALA A 31 7.78 -3.68 -5.39
CA ALA A 31 7.33 -2.44 -4.76
C ALA A 31 7.99 -1.21 -5.40
N THR A 32 9.30 -1.25 -5.63
CA THR A 32 10.02 -0.19 -6.35
C THR A 32 9.48 0.00 -7.76
N ARG A 33 9.19 -1.09 -8.48
CA ARG A 33 8.58 -1.04 -9.81
C ARG A 33 7.19 -0.38 -9.76
N ALA A 34 6.32 -0.80 -8.85
CA ALA A 34 4.98 -0.23 -8.72
C ALA A 34 5.03 1.27 -8.39
N LEU A 35 5.98 1.71 -7.56
CA LEU A 35 6.21 3.12 -7.29
C LEU A 35 6.67 3.88 -8.55
N SER A 36 7.59 3.31 -9.33
CA SER A 36 8.00 3.89 -10.60
C SER A 36 6.84 4.01 -11.60
N GLU A 37 5.98 2.99 -11.66
CA GLU A 37 4.78 2.99 -12.51
C GLU A 37 3.80 4.09 -12.07
N CYS A 38 3.62 4.34 -10.76
CA CYS A 38 2.79 5.47 -10.28
C CYS A 38 3.34 6.85 -10.66
N HIS A 39 4.66 6.97 -10.84
CA HIS A 39 5.29 8.21 -11.29
C HIS A 39 5.17 8.42 -12.79
N ALA A 40 5.22 7.35 -13.59
CA ALA A 40 5.05 7.40 -15.04
C ALA A 40 3.58 7.56 -15.44
N GLU A 41 2.71 6.79 -14.80
CA GLU A 41 1.26 6.74 -15.05
C GLU A 41 0.51 6.91 -13.73
N ALA A 42 -0.28 7.98 -13.63
CA ALA A 42 -0.96 8.34 -12.39
C ALA A 42 -2.37 7.73 -12.25
N HIS A 43 -2.65 6.61 -12.93
CA HIS A 43 -3.99 6.01 -12.90
C HIS A 43 -4.23 5.18 -11.64
N THR A 44 -5.51 4.99 -11.32
CA THR A 44 -5.97 4.26 -10.13
C THR A 44 -5.38 2.85 -10.02
N ASP A 45 -5.16 2.16 -11.15
CA ASP A 45 -4.61 0.80 -11.19
C ASP A 45 -3.16 0.71 -10.67
N GLN A 46 -2.31 1.67 -11.00
CA GLN A 46 -0.93 1.74 -10.53
C GLN A 46 -0.92 1.95 -9.01
N PHE A 47 -1.81 2.79 -8.49
CA PHE A 47 -1.97 2.98 -7.04
C PHE A 47 -2.57 1.75 -6.35
N HIS A 48 -3.45 0.99 -7.01
CA HIS A 48 -3.91 -0.32 -6.53
C HIS A 48 -2.76 -1.32 -6.44
N GLU A 49 -1.90 -1.37 -7.44
CA GLU A 49 -0.71 -2.22 -7.44
C GLU A 49 0.25 -1.81 -6.32
N LEU A 50 0.53 -0.52 -6.16
CA LEU A 50 1.36 -0.01 -5.07
C LEU A 50 0.79 -0.38 -3.69
N ARG A 51 -0.54 -0.34 -3.51
CA ARG A 51 -1.19 -0.80 -2.27
C ARG A 51 -0.95 -2.27 -2.02
N LYS A 52 -1.15 -3.14 -3.02
CA LYS A 52 -0.89 -4.59 -2.89
C LYS A 52 0.57 -4.86 -2.51
N ARG A 53 1.52 -4.19 -3.15
CA ARG A 53 2.96 -4.35 -2.83
C ARG A 53 3.32 -3.83 -1.44
N SER A 54 2.67 -2.76 -0.98
CA SER A 54 2.83 -2.24 0.39
C SER A 54 2.28 -3.22 1.44
N GLN A 55 1.16 -3.89 1.15
CA GLN A 55 0.61 -4.96 1.99
C GLN A 55 1.54 -6.18 2.06
N ASP A 56 2.15 -6.56 0.93
CA ASP A 56 3.14 -7.64 0.91
C ASP A 56 4.33 -7.32 1.83
N CYS A 57 4.86 -6.09 1.76
CA CYS A 57 5.93 -5.62 2.66
C CYS A 57 5.49 -5.64 4.12
N TRP A 58 4.31 -5.10 4.43
CA TRP A 58 3.74 -5.11 5.77
C TRP A 58 3.65 -6.53 6.37
N MET A 59 3.13 -7.48 5.59
CA MET A 59 3.05 -8.88 6.00
C MET A 59 4.44 -9.48 6.20
N HIS A 60 5.38 -9.19 5.30
CA HIS A 60 6.74 -9.72 5.41
C HIS A 60 7.45 -9.24 6.69
N HIS A 61 7.30 -7.96 7.05
CA HIS A 61 7.83 -7.46 8.33
C HIS A 61 7.17 -8.13 9.53
N ALA A 62 5.85 -8.38 9.46
CA ALA A 62 5.14 -9.07 10.52
C ALA A 62 5.70 -10.49 10.76
N LEU A 63 6.02 -11.22 9.69
CA LEU A 63 6.62 -12.57 9.77
C LEU A 63 8.01 -12.57 10.42
N LEU A 64 8.80 -11.53 10.17
CA LEU A 64 10.18 -11.41 10.69
C LEU A 64 10.24 -10.82 12.11
N ARG A 65 9.09 -10.45 12.69
CA ARG A 65 9.00 -9.81 14.01
C ARG A 65 9.59 -10.68 15.12
N ASP A 66 9.43 -11.99 15.03
CA ASP A 66 9.96 -12.93 16.05
C ASP A 66 11.50 -13.06 15.99
N ILE A 67 12.14 -12.60 14.91
CA ILE A 67 13.61 -12.64 14.73
C ILE A 67 14.24 -11.33 15.19
N TRP A 68 13.66 -10.18 14.81
CA TRP A 68 14.15 -8.87 15.21
C TRP A 68 12.99 -7.90 15.47
N SER A 69 12.37 -8.07 16.63
CA SER A 69 11.15 -7.38 17.07
C SER A 69 11.20 -5.86 16.84
N ALA A 70 12.16 -5.15 17.43
CA ALA A 70 12.17 -3.69 17.39
C ALA A 70 12.27 -3.12 15.96
N ALA A 71 13.22 -3.61 15.17
CA ALA A 71 13.43 -3.13 13.80
C ALA A 71 12.27 -3.50 12.87
N MET A 72 11.74 -4.72 12.97
CA MET A 72 10.63 -5.16 12.13
C MET A 72 9.32 -4.49 12.51
N HIS A 73 9.10 -4.21 13.80
CA HIS A 73 7.93 -3.45 14.23
C HIS A 73 7.93 -2.04 13.64
N ALA A 74 9.05 -1.33 13.70
CA ALA A 74 9.18 0.01 13.11
C ALA A 74 8.83 0.00 11.61
N LYS A 75 9.47 -0.89 10.83
CA LYS A 75 9.18 -1.04 9.39
C LYS A 75 7.73 -1.44 9.10
N GLN A 76 7.15 -2.27 9.96
CA GLN A 76 5.76 -2.67 9.84
C GLN A 76 4.80 -1.48 10.03
N LEU A 77 5.07 -0.58 10.98
CA LEU A 77 4.26 0.63 11.18
C LEU A 77 4.35 1.58 9.99
N GLU A 78 5.55 1.75 9.42
CA GLU A 78 5.75 2.56 8.21
C GLU A 78 4.96 1.98 7.03
N ALA A 79 5.09 0.68 6.78
CA ALA A 79 4.37 -0.01 5.71
C ALA A 79 2.85 0.05 5.92
N LYS A 80 2.37 -0.11 7.16
CA LYS A 80 0.95 0.04 7.48
C LYS A 80 0.46 1.47 7.21
N ALA A 81 1.21 2.49 7.63
CA ALA A 81 0.84 3.87 7.38
C ALA A 81 0.72 4.16 5.88
N LEU A 82 1.62 3.61 5.05
CA LEU A 82 1.51 3.70 3.59
C LEU A 82 0.25 3.00 3.06
N VAL A 83 -0.04 1.78 3.52
CA VAL A 83 -1.27 1.04 3.13
C VAL A 83 -2.53 1.83 3.47
N ASP A 84 -2.57 2.47 4.65
CA ASP A 84 -3.73 3.26 5.08
C ASP A 84 -3.92 4.51 4.21
N VAL A 85 -2.84 5.20 3.80
CA VAL A 85 -2.91 6.35 2.90
C VAL A 85 -3.37 5.93 1.50
N LEU A 86 -2.81 4.84 0.96
CA LEU A 86 -3.21 4.29 -0.33
C LEU A 86 -4.66 3.81 -0.32
N GLY A 87 -5.14 3.25 0.79
CA GLY A 87 -6.55 2.92 0.98
C GLY A 87 -7.44 4.14 0.78
N ARG A 88 -7.16 5.24 1.50
CA ARG A 88 -7.92 6.49 1.36
C ARG A 88 -7.92 7.04 -0.07
N TYR A 89 -6.77 7.00 -0.76
CA TYR A 89 -6.68 7.45 -2.16
C TYR A 89 -7.64 6.66 -3.06
N LEU A 90 -7.63 5.33 -2.94
CA LEU A 90 -8.44 4.43 -3.78
C LEU A 90 -9.93 4.52 -3.43
N ASP A 91 -10.26 4.65 -2.15
CA ASP A 91 -11.65 4.85 -1.71
C ASP A 91 -12.23 6.16 -2.28
N LEU A 92 -11.42 7.22 -2.35
CA LEU A 92 -11.81 8.49 -2.97
C LEU A 92 -11.95 8.39 -4.50
N SER A 93 -11.13 7.58 -5.17
CA SER A 93 -11.31 7.30 -6.60
C SER A 93 -12.66 6.64 -6.87
N ILE A 94 -13.03 5.64 -6.06
CA ILE A 94 -14.33 4.96 -6.16
C ILE A 94 -15.47 5.94 -5.84
N LEU A 95 -15.32 6.78 -4.80
CA LEU A 95 -16.35 7.76 -4.45
C LEU A 95 -16.59 8.80 -5.57
N SER A 96 -15.52 9.22 -6.25
CA SER A 96 -15.64 10.08 -7.44
C SER A 96 -16.44 9.39 -8.56
N GLU A 97 -16.11 8.13 -8.85
CA GLU A 97 -16.78 7.32 -9.87
C GLU A 97 -18.27 7.11 -9.55
N VAL A 98 -18.61 6.85 -8.29
CA VAL A 98 -20.02 6.76 -7.83
C VAL A 98 -20.73 8.10 -8.03
N THR A 99 -20.07 9.22 -7.70
CA THR A 99 -20.63 10.57 -7.87
C THR A 99 -20.92 10.91 -9.34
N ASP A 100 -20.14 10.34 -10.27
CA ASP A 100 -20.36 10.48 -11.71
C ASP A 100 -21.45 9.54 -12.25
N ARG A 101 -21.53 8.31 -11.74
CA ARG A 101 -22.51 7.30 -12.18
C ARG A 101 -23.91 7.51 -11.63
N GLU A 102 -24.01 8.06 -10.42
CA GLU A 102 -25.27 8.17 -9.69
C GLU A 102 -25.62 9.64 -9.37
N PRO A 103 -25.79 10.51 -10.38
CA PRO A 103 -26.06 11.93 -10.15
C PRO A 103 -27.40 12.20 -9.45
N HIS A 104 -28.32 11.23 -9.48
CA HIS A 104 -29.64 11.29 -8.83
C HIS A 104 -29.57 11.18 -7.30
N LEU A 105 -28.46 10.74 -6.72
CA LEU A 105 -28.25 10.72 -5.26
C LEU A 105 -28.05 12.12 -4.67
N PHE A 106 -27.90 13.14 -5.51
CA PHE A 106 -27.62 14.50 -5.10
C PHE A 106 -28.84 15.39 -5.33
N ASN A 107 -29.23 16.12 -4.29
CA ASN A 107 -30.42 16.97 -4.29
C ASN A 107 -30.24 18.30 -5.09
N GLY A 108 -29.06 18.51 -5.71
CA GLY A 108 -28.75 19.69 -6.54
C GLY A 108 -27.34 19.65 -7.15
N SER A 109 -27.14 20.36 -8.26
CA SER A 109 -25.85 20.44 -8.99
C SER A 109 -24.72 21.02 -8.15
N ASP A 110 -25.04 21.98 -7.29
CA ASP A 110 -24.05 22.72 -6.50
C ASP A 110 -23.48 21.89 -5.35
N ASP A 111 -24.29 21.02 -4.75
CA ASP A 111 -23.84 20.08 -3.72
C ASP A 111 -22.92 19.02 -4.29
N ARG A 112 -23.27 18.49 -5.47
CA ARG A 112 -22.43 17.54 -6.20
C ARG A 112 -21.09 18.16 -6.60
N ALA A 113 -21.10 19.39 -7.13
CA ALA A 113 -19.89 20.09 -7.52
C ALA A 113 -18.95 20.33 -6.32
N ARG A 114 -19.50 20.79 -5.19
CA ARG A 114 -18.74 20.98 -3.94
C ARG A 114 -18.16 19.67 -3.40
N LEU A 115 -18.92 18.58 -3.46
CA LEU A 115 -18.42 17.26 -3.05
C LEU A 115 -17.27 16.78 -3.94
N LEU A 116 -17.41 16.89 -5.27
CA LEU A 116 -16.35 16.50 -6.20
C LEU A 116 -15.07 17.31 -5.96
N GLU A 117 -15.19 18.61 -5.74
CA GLU A 117 -14.04 19.46 -5.41
C GLU A 117 -13.32 18.98 -4.13
N ALA A 118 -14.09 18.66 -3.08
CA ALA A 118 -13.54 18.13 -1.83
C ALA A 118 -12.87 16.76 -2.03
N ILE A 119 -13.47 15.86 -2.82
CA ILE A 119 -12.91 14.55 -3.16
C ILE A 119 -11.58 14.71 -3.90
N ILE A 120 -11.55 15.53 -4.96
CA ILE A 120 -10.35 15.79 -5.77
C ILE A 120 -9.22 16.33 -4.89
N SER A 121 -9.52 17.34 -4.06
CA SER A 121 -8.54 17.93 -3.14
C SER A 121 -7.95 16.88 -2.19
N ARG A 122 -8.80 16.07 -1.57
CA ARG A 122 -8.37 15.01 -0.64
C ARG A 122 -7.60 13.89 -1.34
N GLN A 123 -8.00 13.54 -2.56
CA GLN A 123 -7.33 12.53 -3.36
C GLN A 123 -5.93 12.97 -3.76
N GLN A 124 -5.74 14.24 -4.19
CA GLN A 124 -4.41 14.77 -4.50
C GLN A 124 -3.51 14.82 -3.26
N SER A 125 -4.05 15.22 -2.11
CA SER A 125 -3.31 15.19 -0.84
C SER A 125 -2.85 13.77 -0.46
N ALA A 126 -3.76 12.79 -0.52
CA ALA A 126 -3.45 11.39 -0.24
C ALA A 126 -2.43 10.81 -1.23
N ARG A 127 -2.53 11.20 -2.52
CA ARG A 127 -1.57 10.81 -3.56
C ARG A 127 -0.15 11.27 -3.23
N GLN A 128 0.03 12.55 -2.91
CA GLN A 128 1.35 13.08 -2.58
C GLN A 128 1.91 12.42 -1.32
N GLU A 129 1.08 12.28 -0.28
CA GLU A 129 1.46 11.59 0.95
C GLU A 129 1.91 10.14 0.69
N ALA A 130 1.18 9.41 -0.17
CA ALA A 130 1.51 8.03 -0.52
C ALA A 130 2.85 7.93 -1.25
N LEU A 131 3.10 8.79 -2.24
CA LEU A 131 4.35 8.77 -3.00
C LEU A 131 5.56 9.12 -2.13
N THR A 132 5.44 10.12 -1.26
CA THR A 132 6.50 10.47 -0.31
C THR A 132 6.82 9.32 0.64
N LYS A 133 5.80 8.68 1.23
CA LYS A 133 5.99 7.53 2.13
C LYS A 133 6.55 6.31 1.40
N ALA A 134 6.05 6.01 0.20
CA ALA A 134 6.54 4.89 -0.60
C ALA A 134 8.01 5.07 -0.98
N ARG A 135 8.42 6.30 -1.31
CA ARG A 135 9.83 6.60 -1.57
C ARG A 135 10.71 6.33 -0.35
N TRP A 136 10.29 6.79 0.82
CA TRP A 136 10.99 6.53 2.08
C TRP A 136 11.14 5.03 2.36
N ILE A 137 10.05 4.26 2.20
CA ILE A 137 10.03 2.84 2.59
C ILE A 137 10.78 1.95 1.58
N PHE A 138 10.73 2.27 0.28
CA PHE A 138 11.30 1.40 -0.77
C PHE A 138 12.67 1.83 -1.27
N PHE A 139 13.13 3.04 -0.95
CA PHE A 139 14.45 3.55 -1.32
C PHE A 139 15.30 4.03 -0.13
N GLY A 140 14.75 4.12 1.09
CA GLY A 140 15.49 4.36 2.33
C GLY A 140 16.00 3.09 2.97
#